data_AF-D1BXF1-F1
#
_entry.id   AF-D1BXF1-F1
#
_cell.length_a   1.000
_cell.length_b   1.000
_cell.length_c   1.000
_cell.angle_alpha   90.00
_cell.angle_beta   90.00
_cell.angle_gamma   90.00
#
_symmetry.space_group_name_H-M   'P 1'
#
loop_
_entity.id
_entity.type
_entity.pdbx_description
1 polymer ?
#
loop_
_entity_poly.entity_id
_entity_poly.type
_entity_poly.pdbx_seq_one_letter_code
_entity_poly.pdbx_strand_id
1 'polypeptide(L)'
;MSVLGEVLVGLVILVGLAGIVVQVLPGNVLVLGAVGVWAWMTGGDAWWVLAAAAVVVILAELGQWLLAGRHLRKADVPFRTIGWAGVAGIVGFVVIPVIGLFLFFPAAVYLLEVRRRSDRAAAWAATKAAIQATGITILVQLAGGLLATTIWVLGLIIT
;
A
#
# COMPACT_ATOMS: atom_id res chain seq x y z
N MET A 1 7.20 -20.70 18.67
CA MET A 1 8.24 -19.65 18.59
C MET A 1 8.52 -19.10 19.99
N SER A 2 9.59 -18.35 20.24
CA SER A 2 9.77 -17.68 21.54
C SER A 2 9.01 -16.35 21.58
N VAL A 3 8.64 -15.87 22.78
CA VAL A 3 7.93 -14.58 22.97
C VAL A 3 8.69 -13.41 22.33
N LEU A 4 10.01 -13.36 22.50
CA LEU A 4 10.83 -12.32 21.86
C LEU A 4 10.72 -12.39 20.33
N GLY A 5 10.68 -13.58 19.75
CA GLY A 5 10.45 -13.76 18.34
C GLY A 5 9.10 -13.19 17.90
N GLU A 6 8.03 -13.47 18.62
CA GLU A 6 6.68 -12.99 18.31
C GLU A 6 6.59 -11.47 18.38
N VAL A 7 7.27 -10.86 19.36
CA VAL A 7 7.42 -9.40 19.44
C VAL A 7 8.13 -8.85 18.21
N LEU A 8 9.23 -9.49 17.75
CA LEU A 8 9.93 -9.07 16.53
C LEU A 8 9.04 -9.19 15.29
N VAL A 9 8.25 -10.25 15.17
CA VAL A 9 7.27 -10.40 14.08
C VAL A 9 6.24 -9.27 14.13
N GLY A 10 5.70 -8.97 15.30
CA GLY A 10 4.79 -7.84 15.50
C GLY A 10 5.40 -6.50 15.08
N LEU A 11 6.67 -6.26 15.42
CA LEU A 11 7.40 -5.06 14.98
C LEU A 11 7.57 -5.01 13.45
N VAL A 12 7.91 -6.12 12.81
CA VAL A 12 8.00 -6.18 11.33
C VAL A 12 6.64 -5.95 10.68
N ILE A 13 5.56 -6.47 11.26
CA ILE A 13 4.18 -6.19 10.82
C ILE A 13 3.88 -4.70 10.94
N LEU A 14 4.21 -4.05 12.05
CA LEU A 14 4.02 -2.60 12.23
C LEU A 14 4.80 -1.79 11.19
N VAL A 15 6.04 -2.19 10.88
CA VAL A 15 6.83 -1.59 9.79
C VAL A 15 6.16 -1.81 8.44
N GLY A 16 5.61 -2.99 8.19
CA GLY A 16 4.82 -3.30 6.99
C GLY A 16 3.62 -2.37 6.86
N LEU A 17 2.80 -2.23 7.91
CA LEU A 17 1.63 -1.35 7.95
C LEU A 17 2.03 0.12 7.73
N ALA A 18 3.09 0.60 8.39
CA ALA A 18 3.63 1.93 8.15
C ALA A 18 4.08 2.10 6.69
N GLY A 19 4.72 1.07 6.13
CA GLY A 19 5.11 0.97 4.72
C GLY A 19 3.96 1.20 3.74
N ILE A 20 2.77 0.68 4.05
CA ILE A 20 1.53 0.89 3.27
C ILE A 20 1.13 2.37 3.31
N VAL A 21 1.15 3.01 4.49
CA VAL A 21 0.79 4.43 4.63
C VAL A 21 1.76 5.30 3.85
N VAL A 22 3.06 5.06 3.99
CA VAL A 22 4.09 5.89 3.34
C VAL A 22 4.31 5.54 1.86
N GLN A 23 3.72 4.45 1.36
CA GLN A 23 3.73 4.03 -0.05
C GLN A 23 5.14 3.83 -0.64
N VAL A 24 6.12 3.50 0.19
CA VAL A 24 7.51 3.25 -0.24
C VAL A 24 7.88 1.78 -0.23
N LEU A 25 7.37 1.04 0.76
CA LEU A 25 7.62 -0.39 0.87
C LEU A 25 6.36 -1.17 0.47
N PRO A 26 6.52 -2.36 -0.13
CA PRO A 26 5.40 -3.28 -0.38
C PRO A 26 4.91 -3.84 0.97
N GLY A 27 4.12 -3.04 1.69
CA GLY A 27 3.83 -3.27 3.10
C GLY A 27 3.11 -4.59 3.36
N ASN A 28 2.16 -4.96 2.51
CA ASN A 28 1.49 -6.26 2.60
C ASN A 28 2.41 -7.46 2.38
N VAL A 29 3.47 -7.31 1.58
CA VAL A 29 4.50 -8.35 1.40
C VAL A 29 5.30 -8.50 2.69
N LEU A 30 5.64 -7.39 3.36
CA LEU A 30 6.31 -7.44 4.67
C LEU A 30 5.42 -8.08 5.75
N VAL A 31 4.14 -7.72 5.79
CA VAL A 31 3.17 -8.32 6.72
C VAL A 31 3.08 -9.83 6.49
N LEU A 32 2.85 -10.29 5.25
CA LEU A 32 2.80 -11.73 4.95
C LEU A 32 4.14 -12.42 5.19
N GLY A 33 5.26 -11.78 4.88
CA GLY A 33 6.59 -12.31 5.14
C GLY A 33 6.82 -12.55 6.62
N ALA A 34 6.42 -11.59 7.47
CA ALA A 34 6.53 -11.71 8.92
C ALA A 34 5.65 -12.85 9.47
N VAL A 35 4.39 -12.93 9.02
CA VAL A 35 3.49 -14.05 9.37
C VAL A 35 4.04 -15.38 8.86
N GLY A 36 4.68 -15.39 7.69
CA GLY A 36 5.31 -16.57 7.11
C GLY A 36 6.50 -17.07 7.91
N VAL A 37 7.36 -16.16 8.37
CA VAL A 37 8.47 -16.49 9.30
C VAL A 37 7.92 -17.07 10.59
N TRP A 38 6.88 -16.45 11.16
CA TRP A 38 6.23 -16.96 12.36
C TRP A 38 5.65 -18.37 12.15
N ALA A 39 4.94 -18.59 11.04
CA ALA A 39 4.34 -19.88 10.72
C ALA A 39 5.39 -20.97 10.51
N TRP A 40 6.50 -20.63 9.84
CA TRP A 40 7.63 -21.54 9.65
C TRP A 40 8.27 -21.97 10.97
N MET A 41 8.49 -21.01 11.88
CA MET A 41 9.13 -21.27 13.17
C MET A 41 8.19 -21.94 14.20
N THR A 42 6.88 -21.74 14.07
CA THR A 42 5.88 -22.32 14.98
C THR A 42 5.43 -23.71 14.52
N GLY A 43 5.29 -23.92 13.21
CA GLY A 43 4.88 -25.20 12.64
C GLY A 43 3.40 -25.55 12.90
N GLY A 44 3.00 -26.75 12.47
CA GLY A 44 1.65 -27.27 12.70
C GLY A 44 0.54 -26.37 12.12
N ASP A 45 -0.44 -26.02 12.95
CA ASP A 45 -1.62 -25.26 12.55
C ASP A 45 -1.33 -23.80 12.17
N ALA A 46 -0.14 -23.28 12.48
CA ALA A 46 0.29 -21.94 12.10
C ALA A 46 0.32 -21.74 10.56
N TRP A 47 0.45 -22.82 9.78
CA TRP A 47 0.35 -22.76 8.32
C TRP A 47 -1.05 -22.40 7.82
N TRP A 48 -2.11 -22.77 8.55
CA TRP A 48 -3.48 -22.37 8.23
C TRP A 48 -3.70 -20.88 8.46
N VAL A 49 -3.08 -20.33 9.51
CA VAL A 49 -3.10 -18.89 9.81
C VAL A 49 -2.43 -18.11 8.66
N LEU A 50 -1.26 -18.58 8.19
CA LEU A 50 -0.58 -17.99 7.03
C LEU A 50 -1.45 -18.07 5.77
N ALA A 51 -2.06 -19.23 5.48
CA ALA A 51 -2.93 -19.39 4.32
C ALA A 51 -4.12 -18.42 4.36
N ALA A 52 -4.78 -18.28 5.52
CA ALA A 52 -5.89 -17.34 5.70
C ALA A 52 -5.43 -15.88 5.51
N ALA A 53 -4.30 -15.49 6.12
CA ALA A 53 -3.73 -14.16 5.95
C ALA A 53 -3.38 -13.87 4.48
N ALA A 54 -2.78 -14.84 3.78
CA ALA A 54 -2.42 -14.73 2.37
C ALA A 54 -3.65 -14.52 1.48
N VAL A 55 -4.73 -15.27 1.71
CA VAL A 55 -5.99 -15.09 0.97
C VAL A 55 -6.52 -13.66 1.12
N VAL A 56 -6.58 -13.14 2.35
CA VAL A 56 -7.10 -11.78 2.58
C VAL A 56 -6.24 -10.71 1.93
N VAL A 57 -4.91 -10.84 2.02
CA VAL A 57 -3.99 -9.90 1.35
C VAL A 57 -4.13 -9.97 -0.15
N ILE A 58 -4.18 -11.17 -0.75
CA ILE A 58 -4.40 -11.33 -2.20
C ILE A 58 -5.73 -10.68 -2.61
N LEU A 59 -6.79 -10.87 -1.85
CA LEU A 59 -8.09 -10.23 -2.13
C LEU A 59 -8.00 -8.70 -2.05
N ALA A 60 -7.26 -8.14 -1.10
CA ALA A 60 -7.02 -6.69 -1.02
C ALA A 60 -6.22 -6.20 -2.23
N GLU A 61 -5.12 -6.89 -2.57
CA GLU A 61 -4.29 -6.56 -3.73
C GLU A 61 -5.07 -6.65 -5.04
N LEU A 62 -6.01 -7.58 -5.18
CA LEU A 62 -6.90 -7.66 -6.35
C LEU A 62 -8.00 -6.58 -6.31
N GLY A 63 -8.57 -6.32 -5.13
CA GLY A 63 -9.62 -5.34 -4.91
C GLY A 63 -9.20 -3.91 -5.25
N GLN A 64 -7.93 -3.56 -5.02
CA GLN A 64 -7.43 -2.21 -5.35
C GLN A 64 -7.51 -1.92 -6.85
N TRP A 65 -7.32 -2.92 -7.73
CA TRP A 65 -7.45 -2.74 -9.18
C TRP A 65 -8.88 -2.39 -9.58
N LEU A 66 -9.86 -3.00 -8.91
CA LEU A 66 -11.29 -2.75 -9.14
C LEU A 66 -11.73 -1.38 -8.59
N LEU A 67 -11.18 -0.96 -7.45
CA LEU A 67 -11.62 0.25 -6.74
C LEU A 67 -10.85 1.51 -7.17
N ALA A 68 -9.52 1.45 -7.21
CA ALA A 68 -8.67 2.58 -7.60
C ALA A 68 -8.62 2.75 -9.12
N GLY A 69 -8.60 1.64 -9.89
CA GLY A 69 -8.53 1.68 -11.35
C GLY A 69 -9.72 2.39 -12.01
N ARG A 70 -10.90 2.37 -11.38
CA ARG A 70 -12.09 3.10 -11.84
C ARG A 70 -11.92 4.62 -11.75
N HIS A 71 -11.17 5.14 -10.77
CA HIS A 71 -10.99 6.57 -10.57
C HIS A 71 -9.99 7.16 -11.57
N LEU A 72 -8.91 6.43 -11.87
CA LEU A 72 -7.93 6.84 -12.88
C LEU A 72 -8.50 6.81 -14.30
N ARG A 73 -9.27 5.78 -14.66
CA ARG A 73 -9.89 5.66 -15.99
C ARG A 73 -10.93 6.75 -16.26
N LYS A 74 -11.64 7.23 -15.24
CA LYS A 74 -12.64 8.30 -15.37
C LYS A 74 -12.01 9.69 -15.61
N ALA A 75 -10.75 9.88 -15.21
CA ALA A 75 -10.07 11.17 -15.32
C ALA A 75 -9.22 11.31 -16.60
N ASP A 76 -9.20 10.29 -17.46
CA ASP A 76 -8.47 10.28 -18.74
C ASP A 76 -6.99 10.69 -18.60
N VAL A 77 -6.38 10.30 -17.47
CA VAL A 77 -4.98 10.62 -17.16
C VAL A 77 -4.09 9.57 -17.85
N PRO A 78 -3.16 9.99 -18.72
CA PRO A 78 -2.26 9.04 -19.40
C PRO A 78 -1.41 8.26 -18.39
N PHE A 79 -1.20 6.96 -18.65
CA PHE A 79 -0.29 6.13 -17.85
C PHE A 79 1.12 6.72 -17.74
N ARG A 80 1.60 7.40 -18.79
CA ARG A 80 2.88 8.12 -18.78
C ARG A 80 2.91 9.26 -17.75
N THR A 81 1.82 10.01 -17.61
CA THR A 81 1.71 11.10 -16.62
C THR A 81 1.82 10.54 -15.21
N ILE A 82 1.12 9.44 -14.93
CA ILE A 82 1.18 8.74 -13.64
C ILE A 82 2.60 8.20 -13.39
N GLY A 83 3.23 7.60 -14.39
CA GLY A 83 4.61 7.10 -14.28
C GLY A 83 5.61 8.19 -13.90
N TRP A 84 5.61 9.32 -14.61
CA TRP A 84 6.50 10.45 -14.28
C TRP A 84 6.17 11.10 -12.94
N ALA A 85 4.89 11.20 -12.60
CA ALA A 85 4.49 11.67 -11.27
C ALA A 85 4.94 10.72 -10.16
N GLY A 86 4.90 9.41 -10.39
CA GLY A 86 5.44 8.37 -9.51
C GLY A 86 6.93 8.59 -9.25
N VAL A 87 7.72 8.79 -10.30
CA VAL A 87 9.15 9.09 -10.18
C VAL A 87 9.38 10.38 -9.38
N ALA A 88 8.64 11.45 -9.68
CA ALA A 88 8.74 12.71 -8.93
C ALA A 88 8.39 12.52 -7.44
N GLY A 89 7.36 11.72 -7.16
CA GLY A 89 6.98 11.34 -5.80
C GLY A 89 8.08 10.59 -5.05
N ILE A 90 8.72 9.61 -5.70
CA ILE A 90 9.86 8.86 -5.13
C ILE A 90 11.03 9.80 -4.83
N VAL A 91 11.38 10.69 -5.77
CA VAL A 91 12.43 11.70 -5.55
C VAL A 91 12.04 12.62 -4.38
N GLY A 92 10.79 13.08 -4.34
CA GLY A 92 10.27 13.91 -3.25
C GLY A 92 10.41 13.21 -1.90
N PHE A 93 10.06 11.93 -1.80
CA PHE A 93 10.23 11.15 -0.57
C PHE A 93 11.70 11.08 -0.12
N VAL A 94 12.65 10.90 -1.04
CA VAL A 94 14.08 10.87 -0.70
C VAL A 94 14.55 12.22 -0.15
N VAL A 95 14.04 13.33 -0.70
CA VAL A 95 14.40 14.69 -0.26
C VAL A 95 13.72 15.05 1.06
N ILE A 96 12.44 14.73 1.21
CA ILE A 96 11.62 14.98 2.41
C ILE A 96 10.90 13.68 2.78
N PRO A 97 11.46 12.89 3.71
CA PRO A 97 10.88 11.60 4.09
C PRO A 97 9.42 11.71 4.48
N VAL A 98 8.63 10.71 4.07
CA VAL A 98 7.17 10.59 4.28
C VAL A 98 6.36 11.63 3.51
N ILE A 99 6.59 12.92 3.74
CA ILE A 99 5.75 14.01 3.24
C ILE A 99 6.01 14.28 1.75
N GLY A 100 7.25 14.10 1.30
CA GLY A 100 7.66 14.42 -0.07
C GLY A 100 6.90 13.65 -1.14
N LEU A 101 6.51 12.40 -0.88
CA LEU A 101 5.66 11.63 -1.80
C LEU A 101 4.31 12.31 -2.03
N PHE A 102 3.63 12.67 -0.94
CA PHE A 102 2.30 13.30 -0.97
C PHE A 102 2.32 14.71 -1.54
N LEU A 103 3.49 15.36 -1.60
CA LEU A 103 3.64 16.68 -2.21
C LEU A 103 4.04 16.59 -3.68
N PHE A 104 5.11 15.84 -3.98
CA PHE A 104 5.72 15.82 -5.31
C PHE A 104 4.91 15.02 -6.31
N PHE A 105 4.25 13.93 -5.89
CA PHE A 105 3.41 13.15 -6.81
C PHE A 105 2.22 14.00 -7.31
N PRO A 106 1.37 14.60 -6.46
CA PRO A 106 0.27 15.44 -6.94
C PRO A 106 0.74 16.68 -7.71
N ALA A 107 1.83 17.32 -7.26
CA ALA A 107 2.40 18.47 -7.95
C ALA A 107 2.87 18.10 -9.37
N ALA A 108 3.52 16.94 -9.53
CA ALA A 108 3.95 16.47 -10.84
C ALA A 108 2.76 16.12 -11.75
N VAL A 109 1.70 15.47 -11.24
CA VAL A 109 0.47 15.23 -12.01
C VAL A 109 -0.10 16.56 -12.51
N TYR A 110 -0.24 17.55 -11.63
CA TYR A 110 -0.76 18.86 -12.00
C TYR A 110 0.09 19.55 -13.06
N LEU A 111 1.41 19.61 -12.87
CA LEU A 111 2.33 20.30 -13.78
C LEU A 111 2.39 19.63 -15.16
N LEU A 112 2.42 18.30 -15.20
CA LEU A 112 2.43 17.54 -16.45
C LEU A 112 1.13 17.74 -17.23
N GLU A 113 -0.02 17.75 -16.55
CA GLU A 113 -1.31 17.90 -17.22
C GLU A 113 -1.59 19.35 -17.63
N VAL A 114 -1.17 20.35 -16.84
CA VAL A 114 -1.20 21.77 -17.24
C VAL A 114 -0.38 21.98 -18.51
N ARG A 115 0.82 21.39 -18.61
CA ARG A 115 1.65 21.49 -19.82
C ARG A 115 1.02 20.80 -21.03
N ARG A 116 0.26 19.73 -20.83
CA ARG A 116 -0.36 18.96 -21.91
C ARG A 116 -1.62 19.61 -22.47
N ARG A 117 -2.51 20.12 -21.60
CA ARG A 117 -3.85 20.61 -22.01
C ARG A 117 -3.97 22.13 -21.97
N SER A 118 -3.01 22.86 -21.38
CA SER A 118 -3.10 24.30 -21.09
C SER A 118 -4.37 24.71 -20.33
N ASP A 119 -5.08 23.74 -19.73
CA ASP A 119 -6.31 23.92 -18.99
C ASP A 119 -6.09 23.51 -17.53
N ARG A 120 -6.14 24.51 -16.64
CA ARG A 120 -5.93 24.34 -15.21
C ARG A 120 -7.07 23.56 -14.55
N ALA A 121 -8.31 23.67 -15.04
CA ALA A 121 -9.45 22.97 -14.49
C ALA A 121 -9.34 21.47 -14.76
N ALA A 122 -8.98 21.10 -15.99
CA ALA A 122 -8.71 19.71 -16.36
C ALA A 122 -7.53 19.11 -15.58
N ALA A 123 -6.43 19.85 -15.43
CA ALA A 123 -5.27 19.39 -14.66
C ALA A 123 -5.58 19.19 -13.17
N TRP A 124 -6.41 20.07 -12.58
CA TRP A 124 -6.85 19.93 -11.20
C TRP A 124 -7.77 18.71 -11.00
N ALA A 125 -8.68 18.46 -11.94
CA ALA A 125 -9.53 17.27 -11.92
C ALA A 125 -8.71 15.98 -11.99
N ALA A 126 -7.70 15.93 -12.88
CA ALA A 126 -6.76 14.82 -12.98
C ALA A 126 -5.98 14.59 -11.66
N THR A 127 -5.49 15.68 -11.05
CA THR A 127 -4.77 15.62 -9.77
C THR A 127 -5.65 15.07 -8.64
N LYS A 128 -6.89 15.55 -8.52
CA LYS A 128 -7.85 15.02 -7.52
C LYS A 128 -8.11 13.53 -7.73
N ALA A 129 -8.33 13.11 -8.98
CA ALA A 129 -8.59 11.70 -9.28
C ALA A 129 -7.37 10.83 -8.93
N ALA A 130 -6.16 11.31 -9.18
CA ALA A 130 -4.93 10.63 -8.78
C ALA A 130 -4.81 10.52 -7.25
N ILE A 131 -5.03 11.63 -6.50
CA ILE A 131 -5.04 11.63 -5.04
C ILE A 131 -6.09 10.65 -4.49
N GLN A 132 -7.31 10.67 -5.03
CA GLN A 132 -8.38 9.77 -4.61
C GLN A 132 -8.04 8.31 -4.89
N ALA A 133 -7.48 8.01 -6.07
CA ALA A 133 -7.05 6.66 -6.41
C ALA A 133 -5.96 6.18 -5.46
N THR A 134 -4.94 7.00 -5.19
CA THR A 134 -3.88 6.69 -4.21
C THR A 134 -4.46 6.47 -2.80
N GLY A 135 -5.38 7.33 -2.36
CA GLY A 135 -6.05 7.18 -1.06
C GLY A 135 -6.85 5.88 -0.95
N ILE A 136 -7.60 5.51 -1.99
CA ILE A 136 -8.33 4.24 -2.05
C ILE A 136 -7.37 3.06 -2.01
N THR A 137 -6.27 3.12 -2.77
CA THR A 137 -5.23 2.09 -2.75
C THR A 137 -4.64 1.90 -1.35
N ILE A 138 -4.29 2.99 -0.66
CA ILE A 138 -3.80 2.96 0.74
C ILE A 138 -4.83 2.28 1.64
N LEU A 139 -6.10 2.69 1.58
CA LEU A 139 -7.16 2.15 2.43
C LEU A 139 -7.37 0.66 2.22
N VAL A 140 -7.39 0.21 0.96
CA VAL A 140 -7.58 -1.21 0.62
C VAL A 140 -6.39 -2.04 1.09
N GLN A 141 -5.16 -1.59 0.84
CA GLN A 141 -3.97 -2.30 1.30
C GLN A 141 -3.91 -2.35 2.83
N LEU A 142 -4.19 -1.24 3.52
CA LEU A 142 -4.24 -1.19 4.98
C LEU A 142 -5.29 -2.14 5.54
N ALA A 143 -6.48 -2.20 4.94
CA ALA A 143 -7.50 -3.16 5.35
C ALA A 143 -7.00 -4.61 5.22
N GLY A 144 -6.35 -4.95 4.10
CA GLY A 144 -5.72 -6.27 3.91
C GLY A 144 -4.65 -6.58 4.96
N GLY A 145 -3.72 -5.65 5.19
CA GLY A 145 -2.66 -5.78 6.18
C GLY A 145 -3.18 -5.88 7.61
N LEU A 146 -4.17 -5.09 7.99
CA LEU A 146 -4.79 -5.13 9.32
C LEU A 146 -5.57 -6.42 9.56
N LEU A 147 -6.30 -6.91 8.57
CA LEU A 147 -7.00 -8.20 8.66
C LEU A 147 -6.00 -9.35 8.77
N ALA A 148 -4.93 -9.36 7.97
CA ALA A 148 -3.86 -10.35 8.09
C ALA A 148 -3.18 -10.30 9.46
N THR A 149 -2.94 -9.09 9.99
CA THR A 149 -2.42 -8.90 11.35
C THR A 149 -3.38 -9.47 12.38
N THR A 150 -4.69 -9.23 12.22
CA THR A 150 -5.72 -9.73 13.13
C THR A 150 -5.77 -11.26 13.11
N ILE A 151 -5.70 -11.86 11.92
CA ILE A 151 -5.62 -13.32 11.73
C ILE A 151 -4.40 -13.88 12.44
N TRP A 152 -3.24 -13.25 12.31
CA TRP A 152 -2.03 -13.65 13.01
C TRP A 152 -2.14 -13.53 14.53
N VAL A 153 -2.68 -12.42 15.06
CA VAL A 153 -2.92 -12.24 16.50
C VAL A 153 -3.86 -13.31 17.04
N LEU A 154 -4.92 -13.65 16.32
CA LEU A 154 -5.82 -14.74 16.72
C LEU A 154 -5.10 -16.09 16.67
N GLY A 155 -4.29 -16.32 15.63
CA GLY A 155 -3.42 -17.50 15.49
C GLY A 155 -2.52 -17.68 16.71
N LEU A 156 -1.78 -16.64 17.10
CA LEU A 156 -0.93 -16.62 18.30
C LEU A 156 -1.65 -17.04 19.58
N ILE A 157 -2.95 -16.75 19.70
CA ILE A 157 -3.72 -17.05 20.92
C ILE A 157 -4.16 -18.52 20.94
N ILE A 158 -4.37 -19.13 19.76
CA ILE A 158 -4.99 -20.45 19.64
C ILE A 158 -4.02 -21.58 19.28
N THR A 159 -2.76 -21.26 18.91
CA THR A 159 -1.69 -22.21 18.57
C THR A 159 -0.57 -22.14 19.60
#